data_AF-A0AAP9IZ84-F1
#
_entry.id   AF-A0AAP9IZ84-F1
#
_cell.length_a   1.000
_cell.length_b   1.000
_cell.length_c   1.000
_cell.angle_alpha   90.00
_cell.angle_beta   90.00
_cell.angle_gamma   90.00
#
_symmetry.space_group_name_H-M   'P 1'
#
loop_
_entity.id
_entity.type
_entity.pdbx_description
1 polymer ?
#
loop_
_entity_poly.entity_id
_entity_poly.type
_entity_poly.pdbx_seq_one_letter_code
_entity_poly.pdbx_strand_id
1 'polypeptide(L)'
;MEKKYDNEAVKELLDWAQKTLDNKKYPSGRFEINTSATIIDCGVFLKSMISMISHNWENPTFYPTIDQLRTFRVKVTELEVVKTE
;
A
#
# COMPACT_ATOMS: atom_id res chain seq x y z
N MET A 1 -7.64 -9.16 21.31
CA MET A 1 -6.18 -8.97 21.22
C MET A 1 -5.97 -7.75 20.36
N GLU A 2 -5.41 -6.67 20.90
CA GLU A 2 -5.05 -5.51 20.06
C GLU A 2 -4.08 -6.00 18.99
N LYS A 3 -4.43 -5.81 17.71
CA LYS A 3 -3.41 -5.88 16.66
C LYS A 3 -2.31 -4.93 17.10
N LYS A 4 -1.06 -5.34 16.97
CA LYS A 4 0.11 -4.46 17.06
C LYS A 4 0.91 -4.74 15.80
N TYR A 5 1.21 -3.72 15.01
CA TYR A 5 2.14 -3.91 13.91
C TYR A 5 3.56 -3.96 14.45
N ASP A 6 4.31 -4.93 13.96
CA ASP A 6 5.74 -5.01 14.20
C ASP A 6 6.49 -3.91 13.43
N ASN A 7 7.54 -3.35 14.05
CA ASN A 7 8.30 -2.24 13.48
C ASN A 7 9.00 -2.65 12.16
N GLU A 8 9.54 -3.86 12.07
CA GLU A 8 10.18 -4.37 10.86
C GLU A 8 9.14 -4.55 9.76
N ALA A 9 7.99 -5.14 10.10
CA ALA A 9 6.90 -5.34 9.14
C ALA A 9 6.34 -4.03 8.56
N VAL A 10 6.33 -2.93 9.33
CA VAL A 10 5.95 -1.59 8.83
C VAL A 10 7.04 -0.99 7.96
N LYS A 11 8.31 -1.09 8.37
CA LYS A 11 9.44 -0.59 7.60
C LYS A 11 9.55 -1.27 6.23
N GLU A 12 9.41 -2.59 6.17
CA GLU A 12 9.41 -3.33 4.90
C GLU A 12 8.27 -2.89 3.96
N LEU A 13 7.09 -2.61 4.52
CA LEU A 13 5.96 -2.13 3.74
C LEU A 13 6.21 -0.73 3.17
N LEU A 14 6.78 0.17 3.98
CA LEU A 14 7.14 1.52 3.56
C LEU A 14 8.26 1.51 2.51
N ASP A 15 9.28 0.66 2.69
CA ASP A 15 10.37 0.51 1.71
C ASP A 15 9.85 -0.02 0.37
N TRP A 16 8.96 -1.02 0.39
CA TRP A 16 8.27 -1.47 -0.82
C TRP A 16 7.48 -0.34 -1.47
N ALA A 17 6.69 0.41 -0.70
CA ALA A 17 5.84 1.48 -1.25
C ALA A 17 6.69 2.59 -1.88
N GLN A 18 7.78 2.97 -1.23
CA GLN A 18 8.72 3.97 -1.74
C GLN A 18 9.40 3.50 -3.03
N LYS A 19 9.92 2.26 -3.05
CA LYS A 19 10.51 1.68 -4.26
C LYS A 19 9.52 1.62 -5.42
N THR A 20 8.30 1.17 -5.17
CA THR A 20 7.22 1.11 -6.17
C THR A 20 6.84 2.49 -6.70
N LEU A 21 6.83 3.50 -5.83
CA LEU A 21 6.60 4.89 -6.23
C LEU A 21 7.73 5.41 -7.14
N ASP A 22 8.98 5.21 -6.73
CA ASP A 22 10.16 5.74 -7.42
C ASP A 22 10.38 5.10 -8.79
N ASN A 23 10.19 3.79 -8.88
CA ASN A 23 10.34 3.04 -10.14
C ASN A 23 9.08 3.05 -11.00
N LYS A 24 7.98 3.69 -10.52
CA LYS A 24 6.67 3.75 -11.17
C LYS A 24 6.07 2.38 -11.52
N LYS A 25 6.40 1.32 -10.76
CA LYS A 25 5.84 -0.03 -10.92
C LYS A 25 4.47 -0.17 -10.26
N TYR A 26 3.59 0.79 -10.51
CA TYR A 26 2.20 0.74 -10.08
C TYR A 26 1.28 0.85 -11.30
N PRO A 27 0.04 0.32 -11.23
CA PRO A 27 -0.93 0.46 -12.31
C PRO A 27 -1.16 1.92 -12.68
N SER A 28 -1.16 2.22 -13.97
CA SER A 28 -1.55 3.54 -14.48
C SER A 28 -3.07 3.66 -14.57
N GLY A 29 -3.59 4.83 -14.19
CA GLY A 29 -5.04 5.11 -14.22
C GLY A 29 -5.80 4.54 -13.03
N ARG A 30 -7.11 4.34 -13.21
CA ARG A 30 -8.00 3.83 -12.16
C ARG A 30 -7.64 2.39 -11.81
N PHE A 31 -7.50 2.13 -10.51
CA PHE A 31 -7.17 0.83 -9.97
C PHE A 31 -8.18 0.40 -8.92
N GLU A 32 -8.90 -0.68 -9.21
CA GLU A 32 -9.88 -1.27 -8.29
C GLU A 32 -9.15 -2.18 -7.30
N ILE A 33 -9.09 -1.77 -6.03
CA ILE A 33 -8.57 -2.61 -4.95
C ILE A 33 -9.59 -3.70 -4.61
N ASN A 34 -10.86 -3.33 -4.60
CA ASN A 34 -12.00 -4.22 -4.39
C ASN A 34 -13.27 -3.59 -5.00
N THR A 35 -14.39 -4.29 -4.92
CA THR A 35 -15.68 -3.86 -5.49
C THR A 35 -16.21 -2.54 -4.93
N SER A 36 -15.68 -2.06 -3.80
CA SER A 36 -16.13 -0.84 -3.11
C SER A 36 -15.07 0.27 -3.07
N ALA A 37 -13.87 0.04 -3.59
CA ALA A 37 -12.75 0.97 -3.49
C ALA A 37 -11.93 1.03 -4.78
N THR A 38 -11.94 2.21 -5.39
CA THR A 38 -11.14 2.53 -6.58
C THR A 38 -10.15 3.63 -6.25
N ILE A 39 -8.87 3.39 -6.52
CA ILE A 39 -7.83 4.40 -6.51
C ILE A 39 -7.81 5.09 -7.87
N ILE A 40 -7.89 6.43 -7.87
CA ILE A 40 -7.87 7.22 -9.10
C ILE A 40 -6.44 7.45 -9.60
N ASP A 41 -5.51 7.68 -8.67
CA ASP A 41 -4.09 7.89 -8.94
C ASP A 41 -3.26 7.10 -7.91
N CYS A 42 -2.62 6.01 -8.38
CA CYS A 42 -1.78 5.15 -7.57
C CYS A 42 -0.52 5.85 -7.02
N GLY A 43 0.03 6.82 -7.75
CA GLY A 43 1.20 7.57 -7.31
C GLY A 43 0.88 8.52 -6.16
N VAL A 44 -0.25 9.25 -6.25
CA VAL A 44 -0.76 10.08 -5.14
C VAL A 44 -1.15 9.20 -3.96
N PHE A 45 -1.84 8.09 -4.20
CA PHE A 45 -2.19 7.13 -3.16
C PHE A 45 -0.95 6.64 -2.38
N LEU A 46 0.09 6.18 -3.08
CA LEU A 46 1.34 5.72 -2.46
C LEU A 46 2.00 6.82 -1.63
N LYS A 47 2.12 8.05 -2.16
CA LYS A 47 2.66 9.19 -1.41
C LYS A 47 1.89 9.46 -0.12
N SER A 48 0.56 9.45 -0.19
CA SER A 48 -0.32 9.66 0.97
C SER A 48 -0.17 8.53 2.00
N MET A 49 -0.15 7.27 1.57
CA MET A 49 0.02 6.13 2.48
C MET A 49 1.39 6.14 3.16
N ILE A 50 2.47 6.40 2.42
CA ILE A 50 3.83 6.51 2.97
C ILE A 50 3.88 7.59 4.04
N SER A 51 3.34 8.78 3.75
CA SER A 51 3.31 9.89 4.70
C SER A 51 2.49 9.58 5.94
N MET A 52 1.27 9.06 5.80
CA MET A 52 0.41 8.76 6.94
C MET A 52 1.00 7.67 7.84
N ILE A 53 1.53 6.60 7.25
CA ILE A 53 2.05 5.47 8.02
C ILE A 53 3.37 5.84 8.69
N SER A 54 4.30 6.52 7.99
CA SER A 54 5.61 6.86 8.57
C SER A 54 5.52 7.70 9.85
N HIS A 55 4.48 8.54 9.99
CA HIS A 55 4.28 9.40 11.15
C HIS A 55 3.35 8.81 12.22
N ASN A 56 2.47 7.87 11.86
CA ASN A 56 1.35 7.49 12.73
C ASN A 56 1.23 5.98 12.98
N TRP A 57 2.13 5.14 12.47
CA TRP A 57 1.99 3.67 12.54
C TRP A 57 1.92 3.09 13.96
N GLU A 58 2.43 3.78 14.98
CA GLU A 58 2.33 3.35 16.38
C GLU A 58 0.91 3.52 16.94
N ASN A 59 0.10 4.39 16.33
CA ASN A 59 -1.27 4.67 16.77
C ASN A 59 -2.27 3.69 16.13
N PRO A 60 -2.99 2.87 16.92
CA PRO A 60 -3.99 1.92 16.43
C PRO A 60 -5.07 2.51 15.52
N THR A 61 -5.41 3.79 15.66
CA THR A 61 -6.39 4.47 14.79
C THR A 61 -5.96 4.49 13.32
N PHE A 62 -4.66 4.40 13.04
CA PHE A 62 -4.10 4.40 11.68
C PHE A 62 -3.88 3.01 11.10
N TYR A 63 -4.25 1.95 11.82
CA TYR A 63 -4.08 0.58 11.36
C TYR A 63 -4.88 0.25 10.09
N PRO A 64 -6.09 0.80 9.88
CA PRO A 64 -6.78 0.66 8.59
C PRO A 64 -5.96 1.18 7.41
N THR A 65 -5.16 2.24 7.59
CA THR A 65 -4.27 2.78 6.57
C THR A 65 -3.16 1.79 6.20
N ILE A 66 -2.60 1.10 7.20
CA ILE A 66 -1.59 0.06 6.99
C ILE A 66 -2.20 -1.15 6.27
N ASP A 67 -3.38 -1.60 6.70
CA ASP A 67 -4.12 -2.69 6.04
C ASP A 67 -4.43 -2.34 4.58
N GLN A 68 -4.85 -1.10 4.29
CA GLN A 68 -5.13 -0.64 2.92
C GLN A 68 -3.88 -0.67 2.02
N LEU A 69 -2.72 -0.22 2.50
CA LEU A 69 -1.47 -0.30 1.75
C LEU A 69 -1.03 -1.75 1.51
N ARG A 70 -1.25 -2.65 2.49
CA ARG A 70 -0.99 -4.09 2.33
C ARG A 70 -1.90 -4.70 1.25
N THR A 71 -3.20 -4.39 1.27
CA THR A 71 -4.12 -4.88 0.24
C THR A 71 -3.73 -4.39 -1.15
N PHE A 72 -3.36 -3.10 -1.27
CA PHE A 72 -2.85 -2.55 -2.51
C PHE A 72 -1.61 -3.32 -3.01
N ARG A 73 -0.63 -3.58 -2.15
CA ARG A 73 0.57 -4.35 -2.48
C ARG A 73 0.23 -5.73 -3.04
N VAL A 74 -0.62 -6.49 -2.36
CA VAL A 74 -1.04 -7.83 -2.80
C VAL A 74 -1.66 -7.76 -4.19
N LYS A 75 -2.60 -6.83 -4.41
CA LYS A 75 -3.29 -6.69 -5.71
C LYS A 75 -2.34 -6.30 -6.84
N VAL A 76 -1.38 -5.42 -6.60
CA VAL A 76 -0.36 -5.05 -7.60
C VAL A 76 0.51 -6.26 -7.94
N THR A 77 0.97 -7.02 -6.94
CA THR A 77 1.79 -8.22 -7.17
C THR A 77 1.02 -9.32 -7.90
N GLU A 78 -0.26 -9.55 -7.56
CA GLU A 78 -1.14 -10.48 -8.30
C GLU A 78 -1.24 -10.10 -9.78
N LEU A 79 -1.40 -8.81 -10.09
CA LEU A 79 -1.44 -8.33 -11.48
C LEU A 79 -0.12 -8.49 -12.22
N GLU A 80 1.03 -8.36 -11.55
CA GLU A 80 2.33 -8.60 -12.18
C GLU A 80 2.50 -10.07 -12.57
N VAL A 81 2.05 -11.01 -11.73
CA VAL A 81 2.09 -12.45 -12.04
C VAL A 81 1.27 -12.78 -13.28
N VAL A 82 0.02 -12.29 -13.36
CA VAL A 82 -0.89 -12.57 -14.50
C VAL A 82 -0.37 -12.04 -15.84
N LYS A 83 0.44 -10.98 -15.85
CA LYS A 83 1.02 -10.42 -17.09
C LYS A 83 2.18 -11.25 -17.66
N THR A 84 2.67 -12.24 -16.91
CA THR A 84 3.85 -13.04 -17.26
C THR A 84 3.47 -14.43 -17.78
N GLU A 85 2.17 -14.74 -17.86
CA GLU A 85 1.57 -15.94 -18.47
C GLU A 85 0.97 -15.62 -19.85
#